data_AF-A0A1Q8GBW4-F1
#
_entry.id   AF-A0A1Q8GBW4-F1
#
_cell.length_a   1.000
_cell.length_b   1.000
_cell.length_c   1.000
_cell.angle_alpha   90.00
_cell.angle_beta   90.00
_cell.angle_gamma   90.00
#
_symmetry.space_group_name_H-M   'P 1'
#
loop_
_entity.id
_entity.type
_entity.pdbx_description
1 polymer ?
#
loop_
_entity_poly.entity_id
_entity_poly.type
_entity_poly.pdbx_seq_one_letter_code
_entity_poly.pdbx_strand_id
1 'polypeptide(L)'
;MSDFWIETLNPRVFWTALAAIGTLMAVLVALLYPLSTKYFRNNRIEMLIEAEIKGNFDKIRHMTSKEDHQLPRGQKIGAMQHHDALVKHVDLRLWEQYRYILAAERPLAFQKYQGINRYAEALLDAPPNPAIMRLAVQVAEAQSFVARFEEVFGQQP
;
A
#
# COMPACT_ATOMS: atom_id res chain seq x y z
N MET A 1 -16.91 59.50 -6.75
CA MET A 1 -16.12 58.37 -6.19
C MET A 1 -16.23 58.40 -4.66
N SER A 2 -17.46 58.44 -4.11
CA SER A 2 -17.71 58.77 -2.69
C SER A 2 -18.82 57.93 -2.06
N ASP A 3 -19.91 57.64 -2.76
CA ASP A 3 -21.08 57.04 -2.10
C ASP A 3 -20.90 55.54 -1.84
N PHE A 4 -20.21 54.83 -2.75
CA PHE A 4 -19.83 53.43 -2.57
C PHE A 4 -18.93 53.22 -1.34
N TRP A 5 -17.99 54.12 -1.08
CA TRP A 5 -17.09 54.04 0.07
C TRP A 5 -17.80 54.39 1.38
N ILE A 6 -18.73 55.33 1.36
CA ILE A 6 -19.50 55.74 2.56
C ILE A 6 -20.51 54.64 2.97
N GLU A 7 -21.15 53.96 2.01
CA GLU A 7 -22.05 52.83 2.30
C GLU A 7 -21.29 51.56 2.74
N THR A 8 -20.14 51.25 2.12
CA THR A 8 -19.33 50.07 2.49
C THR A 8 -18.56 50.24 3.81
N LEU A 9 -18.27 51.48 4.22
CA LEU A 9 -17.72 51.82 5.54
C LEU A 9 -18.79 51.98 6.63
N ASN A 10 -20.08 51.83 6.31
CA ASN A 10 -21.11 51.74 7.35
C ASN A 10 -20.80 50.50 8.20
N PRO A 11 -20.56 50.65 9.52
CA PRO A 11 -20.11 49.55 10.38
C PRO A 11 -21.01 48.33 10.28
N ARG A 12 -22.34 48.53 10.12
CA ARG A 12 -23.28 47.42 9.96
C ARG A 12 -23.03 46.62 8.68
N VAL A 13 -22.88 47.29 7.54
CA VAL A 13 -22.65 46.65 6.24
C VAL A 13 -21.32 45.89 6.27
N PHE A 14 -20.27 46.53 6.78
CA PHE A 14 -18.94 45.91 6.93
C PHE A 14 -18.97 44.63 7.80
N TRP A 15 -19.53 44.69 9.00
CA TRP A 15 -19.58 43.53 9.91
C TRP A 15 -20.48 42.41 9.36
N THR A 16 -21.59 42.75 8.68
CA THR A 16 -22.45 41.73 8.04
C THR A 16 -21.76 41.03 6.86
N ALA A 17 -21.02 41.78 6.04
CA ALA A 17 -20.25 41.21 4.93
C ALA A 17 -19.13 40.30 5.46
N LEU A 18 -18.40 40.72 6.49
CA LEU A 18 -17.37 39.90 7.13
C LEU A 18 -17.94 38.62 7.75
N ALA A 19 -19.09 38.72 8.44
CA ALA A 19 -19.77 37.56 8.99
C ALA A 19 -20.24 36.60 7.89
N ALA A 20 -20.80 37.11 6.79
CA ALA A 20 -21.22 36.31 5.65
C ALA A 20 -20.04 35.55 5.01
N ILE A 21 -18.91 36.23 4.79
CA ILE A 21 -17.67 35.61 4.28
C ILE A 21 -17.18 34.54 5.26
N GLY A 22 -17.16 34.83 6.56
CA GLY A 22 -16.76 33.88 7.60
C GLY A 22 -17.65 32.62 7.61
N THR A 23 -18.98 32.79 7.52
CA THR A 23 -19.91 31.67 7.42
C THR A 23 -19.70 30.87 6.14
N LEU A 24 -19.45 31.52 5.00
CA LEU A 24 -19.22 30.85 3.73
C LEU A 24 -17.92 30.04 3.76
N MET A 25 -16.85 30.58 4.34
CA MET A 25 -15.60 29.86 4.56
C MET A 25 -15.77 28.68 5.51
N ALA A 26 -16.54 28.83 6.59
CA ALA A 26 -16.83 27.73 7.51
C ALA A 26 -17.60 26.59 6.82
N VAL A 27 -18.58 26.93 5.98
CA VAL A 27 -19.32 25.95 5.17
C VAL A 27 -18.39 25.24 4.18
N LEU A 28 -17.52 25.99 3.49
CA LEU A 28 -16.53 25.40 2.57
C LEU A 28 -15.58 24.44 3.30
N VAL A 29 -15.06 24.83 4.45
CA VAL A 29 -14.20 23.95 5.26
C VAL A 29 -14.97 22.71 5.70
N ALA A 30 -16.21 22.84 6.15
CA ALA A 30 -17.04 21.70 6.57
C ALA A 30 -17.29 20.71 5.42
N LEU A 31 -17.41 21.18 4.18
CA LEU A 31 -17.60 20.32 3.00
C LEU A 31 -16.29 19.71 2.49
N LEU A 32 -15.19 20.48 2.49
CA LEU A 32 -13.92 20.05 1.91
C LEU A 32 -13.05 19.25 2.87
N TYR A 33 -13.14 19.49 4.18
CA TYR A 33 -12.38 18.76 5.20
C TYR A 33 -12.59 17.23 5.19
N PRO A 34 -13.83 16.70 5.14
CA PRO A 34 -14.02 15.24 5.06
C PRO A 34 -13.46 14.66 3.76
N LEU A 35 -13.51 15.40 2.66
CA LEU A 35 -12.94 14.95 1.38
C LEU A 35 -11.41 14.92 1.42
N SER A 36 -10.78 15.96 1.95
CA SER A 36 -9.32 16.04 2.05
C SER A 36 -8.77 14.99 3.01
N THR A 37 -9.35 14.85 4.20
CA THR A 37 -8.92 13.85 5.19
C THR A 37 -9.06 12.42 4.65
N LYS A 38 -10.15 12.12 3.94
CA LYS A 38 -10.35 10.83 3.26
C LYS A 38 -9.29 10.58 2.19
N TYR A 39 -8.98 11.58 1.37
CA TYR A 39 -7.94 11.48 0.34
C TYR A 39 -6.56 11.21 0.95
N PHE A 40 -6.15 11.98 1.98
CA PHE A 40 -4.88 11.77 2.68
C PHE A 40 -4.79 10.41 3.35
N ARG A 41 -5.88 9.95 3.98
CA ARG A 41 -5.96 8.62 4.58
C ARG A 41 -5.73 7.53 3.54
N ASN A 42 -6.41 7.60 2.41
CA ASN A 42 -6.31 6.58 1.36
C ASN A 42 -4.91 6.53 0.75
N ASN A 43 -4.29 7.69 0.50
CA ASN A 43 -2.91 7.75 0.00
C ASN A 43 -1.91 7.19 1.02
N ARG A 44 -2.13 7.45 2.32
CA ARG A 44 -1.29 6.87 3.38
C ARG A 44 -1.42 5.35 3.43
N ILE A 45 -2.63 4.82 3.31
CA ILE A 45 -2.88 3.37 3.25
C ILE A 45 -2.12 2.74 2.06
N GLU A 46 -2.23 3.35 0.89
CA GLU A 46 -1.55 2.89 -0.32
C GLU A 46 -0.02 2.87 -0.14
N MET A 47 0.56 3.94 0.40
CA MET A 47 1.99 4.02 0.69
C MET A 47 2.45 2.95 1.69
N LEU A 48 1.64 2.65 2.71
CA LEU A 48 1.95 1.61 3.71
C LEU A 48 1.98 0.22 3.07
N ILE A 49 1.01 -0.10 2.21
CA ILE A 49 0.97 -1.39 1.51
C ILE A 49 2.11 -1.50 0.50
N GLU A 50 2.40 -0.43 -0.23
CA GLU A 50 3.53 -0.41 -1.14
C GLU A 50 4.86 -0.66 -0.41
N ALA A 51 5.04 -0.08 0.78
CA ALA A 51 6.22 -0.32 1.61
C ALA A 51 6.30 -1.79 2.09
N GLU A 52 5.17 -2.39 2.50
CA GLU A 52 5.11 -3.82 2.86
C GLU A 52 5.50 -4.71 1.68
N ILE A 53 4.93 -4.45 0.50
CA ILE A 53 5.21 -5.21 -0.73
C ILE A 53 6.69 -5.10 -1.12
N LYS A 54 7.26 -3.89 -1.08
CA LYS A 54 8.70 -3.68 -1.35
C LYS A 54 9.58 -4.42 -0.33
N GLY A 55 9.24 -4.35 0.96
CA GLY A 55 9.97 -5.08 2.00
C GLY A 55 9.85 -6.61 1.88
N ASN A 56 8.76 -7.11 1.30
CA ASN A 56 8.60 -8.52 0.98
C ASN A 56 9.34 -8.94 -0.29
N PHE A 57 9.46 -8.04 -1.28
CA PHE A 57 10.18 -8.33 -2.52
C PHE A 57 11.61 -8.79 -2.27
N ASP A 58 12.35 -8.08 -1.41
CA ASP A 58 13.74 -8.46 -1.09
C ASP A 58 13.84 -9.90 -0.56
N LYS A 59 12.86 -10.33 0.26
CA LYS A 59 12.83 -11.67 0.84
C LYS A 59 12.39 -12.72 -0.18
N ILE A 60 11.31 -12.42 -0.92
CA ILE A 60 10.68 -13.34 -1.86
C ILE A 60 11.56 -13.59 -3.09
N ARG A 61 12.32 -12.59 -3.53
CA ARG A 61 13.27 -12.75 -4.63
C ARG A 61 14.31 -13.84 -4.37
N HIS A 62 14.74 -14.02 -3.13
CA HIS A 62 15.68 -15.08 -2.74
C HIS A 62 15.04 -16.48 -2.70
N MET A 63 13.72 -16.59 -2.79
CA MET A 63 12.98 -17.86 -2.85
C MET A 63 12.72 -18.34 -4.30
N THR A 64 13.34 -17.72 -5.30
CA THR A 64 13.11 -18.09 -6.72
C THR A 64 13.95 -19.28 -7.21
N SER A 65 14.86 -19.79 -6.38
CA SER A 65 15.77 -20.90 -6.71
C SER A 65 15.50 -22.13 -5.84
N LYS A 66 15.72 -23.31 -6.44
CA LYS A 66 15.69 -24.64 -5.79
C LYS A 66 17.08 -25.10 -5.32
N GLU A 67 18.10 -24.28 -5.50
CA GLU A 67 19.47 -24.62 -5.17
C GLU A 67 19.77 -24.41 -3.68
N ASP A 68 20.70 -25.22 -3.16
CA ASP A 68 21.21 -25.05 -1.81
C ASP A 68 21.91 -23.71 -1.64
N HIS A 69 21.66 -23.07 -0.51
CA HIS A 69 22.19 -21.74 -0.24
C HIS A 69 23.46 -21.82 0.61
N GLN A 70 24.46 -21.02 0.27
CA GLN A 70 25.71 -20.95 1.02
C GLN A 70 25.71 -19.74 1.94
N LEU A 71 25.84 -19.98 3.24
CA LEU A 71 25.93 -18.94 4.26
C LEU A 71 27.33 -18.28 4.26
N PRO A 72 27.48 -17.07 4.85
CA PRO A 72 28.74 -16.30 4.87
C PRO A 72 29.95 -17.01 5.53
N ARG A 73 29.74 -18.17 6.17
CA ARG A 73 30.79 -19.01 6.77
C ARG A 73 31.04 -20.31 6.00
N GLY A 74 30.57 -20.41 4.76
CA GLY A 74 30.71 -21.60 3.91
C GLY A 74 29.74 -22.74 4.21
N GLN A 75 28.90 -22.61 5.25
CA GLN A 75 27.88 -23.59 5.61
C GLN A 75 26.79 -23.65 4.55
N LYS A 76 26.42 -24.86 4.11
CA LYS A 76 25.31 -25.07 3.17
C LYS A 76 24.03 -25.36 3.93
N ILE A 77 22.95 -24.68 3.54
CA ILE A 77 21.59 -25.00 3.98
C ILE A 77 20.79 -25.48 2.78
N GLY A 78 19.94 -26.48 3.01
CA GLY A 78 19.07 -26.98 1.95
C GLY A 78 18.09 -25.89 1.49
N ALA A 79 17.78 -25.84 0.20
CA ALA A 79 16.85 -24.86 -0.37
C ALA A 79 15.54 -24.75 0.43
N MET A 80 14.99 -25.89 0.86
CA MET A 80 13.78 -25.95 1.66
C MET A 80 13.91 -25.23 3.02
N GLN A 81 14.99 -25.47 3.75
CA GLN A 81 15.23 -24.84 5.06
C GLN A 81 15.42 -23.33 4.91
N HIS A 82 16.06 -22.91 3.81
CA HIS A 82 16.23 -21.50 3.48
C HIS A 82 14.88 -20.82 3.22
N HIS A 83 14.02 -21.45 2.40
CA HIS A 83 12.70 -20.92 2.08
C HIS A 83 11.81 -20.85 3.33
N ASP A 84 11.76 -21.92 4.13
CA ASP A 84 10.99 -21.94 5.38
C ASP A 84 11.43 -20.84 6.37
N ALA A 85 12.72 -20.46 6.36
CA ALA A 85 13.21 -19.35 7.16
C ALA A 85 12.76 -18.00 6.61
N LEU A 86 12.85 -17.80 5.28
CA LEU A 86 12.44 -16.56 4.62
C LEU A 86 10.92 -16.32 4.69
N VAL A 87 10.11 -17.38 4.53
CA VAL A 87 8.64 -17.33 4.62
C VAL A 87 8.19 -16.73 5.95
N LYS A 88 8.85 -17.07 7.06
CA LYS A 88 8.54 -16.53 8.41
C LYS A 88 8.70 -15.02 8.53
N HIS A 89 9.44 -14.41 7.60
CA HIS A 89 9.69 -12.97 7.58
C HIS A 89 8.82 -12.23 6.57
N VAL A 90 8.02 -12.92 5.76
CA VAL A 90 7.03 -12.28 4.88
C VAL A 90 5.89 -11.74 5.76
N ASP A 91 5.55 -10.46 5.59
CA ASP A 91 4.51 -9.79 6.37
C ASP A 91 3.36 -9.35 5.45
N LEU A 92 2.13 -9.69 5.79
CA LEU A 92 0.92 -9.29 5.04
C LEU A 92 -0.08 -8.54 5.92
N ARG A 93 0.33 -8.11 7.13
CA ARG A 93 -0.59 -7.50 8.10
C ARG A 93 -1.25 -6.25 7.57
N LEU A 94 -0.51 -5.37 6.88
CA LEU A 94 -1.06 -4.12 6.34
C LEU A 94 -2.00 -4.41 5.18
N TRP A 95 -1.64 -5.34 4.29
CA TRP A 95 -2.54 -5.83 3.26
C TRP A 95 -3.85 -6.36 3.84
N GLU A 96 -3.79 -7.30 4.79
CA GLU A 96 -4.98 -7.89 5.43
C GLU A 96 -5.85 -6.84 6.13
N GLN A 97 -5.23 -5.89 6.83
CA GLN A 97 -5.92 -4.83 7.55
C GLN A 97 -6.66 -3.87 6.61
N TYR A 98 -6.08 -3.52 5.46
CA TYR A 98 -6.56 -2.42 4.63
C TYR A 98 -7.16 -2.83 3.29
N ARG A 99 -7.08 -4.11 2.86
CA ARG A 99 -7.55 -4.56 1.54
C ARG A 99 -9.00 -4.20 1.23
N TYR A 100 -9.90 -4.29 2.21
CA TYR A 100 -11.32 -3.95 2.02
C TYR A 100 -11.58 -2.45 1.93
N ILE A 101 -10.81 -1.64 2.67
CA ILE A 101 -10.88 -0.18 2.56
C ILE A 101 -10.41 0.25 1.17
N LEU A 102 -9.33 -0.35 0.67
CA LEU A 102 -8.84 -0.12 -0.69
C LEU A 102 -9.84 -0.58 -1.75
N ALA A 103 -10.45 -1.75 -1.60
CA ALA A 103 -11.45 -2.24 -2.53
C ALA A 103 -12.65 -1.29 -2.66
N ALA A 104 -13.10 -0.71 -1.53
CA ALA A 104 -14.22 0.23 -1.51
C ALA A 104 -13.85 1.62 -2.04
N GLU A 105 -12.66 2.12 -1.71
CA GLU A 105 -12.31 3.54 -1.92
C GLU A 105 -11.37 3.79 -3.11
N ARG A 106 -10.61 2.78 -3.53
CA ARG A 106 -9.57 2.84 -4.56
C ARG A 106 -9.48 1.51 -5.33
N PRO A 107 -10.51 1.11 -6.10
CA PRO A 107 -10.60 -0.21 -6.72
C PRO A 107 -9.45 -0.53 -7.68
N LEU A 108 -8.91 0.46 -8.40
CA LEU A 108 -7.76 0.26 -9.29
C LEU A 108 -6.48 -0.07 -8.50
N ALA A 109 -6.22 0.65 -7.41
CA ALA A 109 -5.09 0.37 -6.53
C ALA A 109 -5.26 -0.98 -5.81
N PHE A 110 -6.50 -1.33 -5.42
CA PHE A 110 -6.81 -2.67 -4.91
C PHE A 110 -6.45 -3.76 -5.91
N GLN A 111 -6.88 -3.66 -7.18
CA GLN A 111 -6.55 -4.66 -8.20
C GLN A 111 -5.04 -4.78 -8.43
N LYS A 112 -4.32 -3.64 -8.45
CA LYS A 112 -2.85 -3.59 -8.53
C LYS A 112 -2.20 -4.39 -7.41
N TYR A 113 -2.52 -4.09 -6.15
CA TYR A 113 -1.89 -4.74 -4.99
C TYR A 113 -2.39 -6.16 -4.75
N GLN A 114 -3.66 -6.45 -5.02
CA GLN A 114 -4.22 -7.81 -4.95
C GLN A 114 -3.48 -8.76 -5.88
N GLY A 115 -3.20 -8.33 -7.11
CA GLY A 115 -2.47 -9.13 -8.08
C GLY A 115 -1.09 -9.57 -7.59
N ILE A 116 -0.42 -8.76 -6.75
CA ILE A 116 0.88 -9.06 -6.17
C ILE A 116 0.71 -9.91 -4.90
N ASN A 117 -0.11 -9.43 -3.96
CA ASN A 117 -0.25 -10.04 -2.64
C ASN A 117 -0.87 -11.44 -2.69
N ARG A 118 -1.66 -11.77 -3.72
CA ARG A 118 -2.15 -13.14 -3.92
C ARG A 118 -1.02 -14.17 -3.97
N TYR A 119 0.10 -13.84 -4.61
CA TYR A 119 1.25 -14.74 -4.71
C TYR A 119 1.99 -14.87 -3.37
N ALA A 120 2.04 -13.78 -2.57
CA ALA A 120 2.58 -13.83 -1.23
C ALA A 120 1.69 -14.63 -0.26
N GLU A 121 0.36 -14.50 -0.37
CA GLU A 121 -0.62 -15.32 0.36
C GLU A 121 -0.43 -16.81 0.01
N ALA A 122 -0.37 -17.15 -1.28
CA ALA A 122 -0.16 -18.53 -1.75
C ALA A 122 1.18 -19.13 -1.28
N LEU A 123 2.22 -18.31 -1.15
CA LEU A 123 3.53 -18.72 -0.64
C LEU A 123 3.46 -19.09 0.86
N LEU A 124 2.66 -18.36 1.65
CA LEU A 124 2.41 -18.64 3.07
C LEU A 124 1.50 -19.86 3.26
N ASP A 125 0.52 -20.03 2.38
CA ASP A 125 -0.46 -21.13 2.40
C ASP A 125 0.06 -22.43 1.75
N ALA A 126 1.34 -22.46 1.33
CA ALA A 126 1.93 -23.61 0.67
C ALA A 126 1.76 -24.89 1.53
N PRO A 127 1.36 -26.03 0.91
CA PRO A 127 1.00 -27.22 1.66
C PRO A 127 2.19 -27.72 2.50
N PRO A 128 1.98 -28.06 3.79
CA PRO A 128 3.09 -28.45 4.67
C PRO A 128 3.71 -29.79 4.26
N ASN A 129 2.93 -30.70 3.67
CA ASN A 129 3.38 -32.00 3.19
C ASN A 129 2.77 -32.33 1.81
N PRO A 130 3.51 -33.00 0.91
CA PRO A 130 4.90 -33.40 1.04
C PRO A 130 5.89 -32.23 0.82
N ALA A 131 7.04 -32.30 1.49
CA ALA A 131 8.09 -31.29 1.47
C ALA A 131 8.51 -30.80 0.07
N ILE A 132 8.65 -31.74 -0.88
CA ILE A 132 9.06 -31.44 -2.26
C ILE A 132 8.01 -30.59 -2.97
N MET A 133 6.72 -30.86 -2.71
CA MET A 133 5.61 -30.09 -3.28
C MET A 133 5.58 -28.68 -2.68
N ARG A 134 5.85 -28.53 -1.37
CA ARG A 134 5.97 -27.23 -0.72
C ARG A 134 7.01 -26.34 -1.39
N LEU A 135 8.24 -26.85 -1.58
CA LEU A 135 9.32 -26.11 -2.22
C LEU A 135 8.98 -25.75 -3.67
N ALA A 136 8.36 -26.68 -4.42
CA ALA A 136 7.96 -26.41 -5.79
C ALA A 136 6.93 -25.28 -5.90
N VAL A 137 5.91 -25.30 -5.02
CA VAL A 137 4.90 -24.24 -4.94
C VAL A 137 5.54 -22.92 -4.54
N GLN A 138 6.31 -22.89 -3.45
CA GLN A 138 6.97 -21.67 -2.96
C GLN A 138 7.85 -21.01 -4.04
N VAL A 139 8.60 -21.80 -4.81
CA VAL A 139 9.41 -21.28 -5.93
C VAL A 139 8.53 -20.70 -7.04
N ALA A 140 7.47 -21.41 -7.44
CA ALA A 140 6.58 -20.96 -8.52
C ALA A 140 5.83 -19.68 -8.15
N GLU A 141 5.33 -19.60 -6.91
CA GLU A 141 4.66 -18.42 -6.38
C GLU A 141 5.65 -17.25 -6.20
N ALA A 142 6.87 -17.52 -5.73
CA ALA A 142 7.93 -16.49 -5.62
C ALA A 142 8.32 -15.91 -6.98
N GLN A 143 8.46 -16.74 -8.02
CA GLN A 143 8.74 -16.28 -9.38
C GLN A 143 7.59 -15.42 -9.92
N SER A 144 6.34 -15.84 -9.68
CA SER A 144 5.16 -15.09 -10.10
C SER A 144 5.02 -13.76 -9.36
N PHE A 145 5.34 -13.74 -8.06
CA PHE A 145 5.41 -12.53 -7.25
C PHE A 145 6.43 -11.54 -7.82
N VAL A 146 7.66 -11.99 -8.08
CA VAL A 146 8.74 -11.16 -8.62
C VAL A 146 8.36 -10.58 -9.97
N ALA A 147 7.86 -11.41 -10.89
CA ALA A 147 7.44 -10.96 -12.22
C ALA A 147 6.34 -9.89 -12.13
N ARG A 148 5.33 -10.10 -11.27
CA ARG A 148 4.24 -9.13 -11.10
C ARG A 148 4.70 -7.86 -10.39
N PHE A 149 5.60 -7.97 -9.42
CA PHE A 149 6.21 -6.82 -8.77
C PHE A 149 7.00 -5.97 -9.78
N GLU A 150 7.85 -6.59 -10.61
CA GLU A 150 8.63 -5.90 -11.62
C GLU A 150 7.76 -5.27 -12.72
N GLU A 151 6.67 -5.91 -13.12
CA GLU A 151 5.69 -5.31 -14.04
C GLU A 151 5.07 -4.04 -13.46
N VAL A 152 4.79 -4.03 -12.16
CA VAL A 152 4.08 -2.94 -11.48
C VAL A 152 5.00 -1.82 -10.99
N PHE A 153 6.24 -2.15 -10.62
CA PHE A 153 7.19 -1.22 -9.99
C PHE A 153 8.56 -1.15 -10.67
N GLY A 154 8.92 -2.11 -11.53
CA GLY A 154 10.23 -2.20 -12.20
C GLY A 154 10.41 -1.21 -13.35
N GLN A 155 9.36 -0.55 -13.79
CA GLN A 155 9.46 0.65 -14.64
C GLN A 155 9.63 1.89 -13.78
N GLN A 156 10.81 2.07 -13.19
CA GLN A 156 11.27 3.40 -12.77
C GLN A 156 12.51 3.77 -13.59
N PRO A 157 12.52 4.95 -14.25
CA PRO A 157 13.68 5.44 -15.00
C PRO A 157 14.89 5.71 -14.10
#